data_AF-A0ABD2GKB4-F1
#
_entry.id   AF-A0ABD2GKB4-F1
#
_cell.length_a   1.000
_cell.length_b   1.000
_cell.length_c   1.000
_cell.angle_alpha   90.00
_cell.angle_beta   90.00
_cell.angle_gamma   90.00
#
_symmetry.space_group_name_H-M   'P 1'
#
loop_
_entity.id
_entity.type
_entity.pdbx_description
1 polymer ?
#
loop_
_entity_poly.entity_id
_entity_poly.type
_entity_poly.pdbx_seq_one_letter_code
_entity_poly.pdbx_strand_id
1 'polypeptide(L)'
;MNPRTYYNASPALLSNPKSEFRRSQVNTNAKSDPKVSFTNSRGSIRVKKNETKVLENDKDSKHRPKNWIWNQFFVLEEHIGPEPQYVGKLHSNSDKADGSVRYILSGEGAGSIFIIDETTGDIHAARSLDRERKPQYVLNARAVERQTNHSLEAESEFIIKVQDVNDNAPTFPEGPFNATVPERSEVGTSVFQVSASDADDPTYGNSAKIVYSVLQGQPFFSVDPNTGIIRTAISNMDRESSVQYAVVVQAKDMAGSVGGLSGSTTVNVNLTDVNDNPPKFLQRSYQLYVPELAPVGKAVGRIRASDQDEGQNAEMTYRITNADAAAIFTITTDAERREGIVSLKQPLNYEKRKVHTLNIEGSNTHPDARFSHLGPFKDSTTLRVIVGDVDEPPVFSMDYYIMDTYENSAVGTQVGIVTAVDPDSTNSAIRYFIENEEERPLYFNIGVNSGIIRTSQVLDREETAWHNITVMAAEVDNPGMVTHVPVTIQVLDVNDNIPAIAGGNSAVIVCEGTKYGQVSFLMLKLREQRNSLLVFGWMWM
;
A
#
# COMPACT_ATOMS: atom_id res chain seq x y z
N MET A 1 27.52 -21.52 51.99
CA MET A 1 27.39 -21.46 53.47
C MET A 1 26.19 -20.60 53.81
N ASN A 2 25.47 -20.91 54.88
CA ASN A 2 24.44 -20.04 55.48
C ASN A 2 25.03 -19.51 56.82
N PRO A 3 24.82 -18.24 57.20
CA PRO A 3 24.00 -17.99 58.39
C PRO A 3 23.13 -16.71 58.29
N ARG A 4 21.84 -16.73 58.71
CA ARG A 4 21.28 -16.29 60.04
C ARG A 4 21.31 -14.76 60.31
N THR A 5 20.37 -14.09 61.03
CA THR A 5 19.09 -14.46 61.72
C THR A 5 18.36 -13.22 62.30
N TYR A 6 17.04 -13.33 62.54
CA TYR A 6 16.21 -12.65 63.59
C TYR A 6 16.15 -11.09 63.62
N TYR A 7 15.04 -10.43 63.97
CA TYR A 7 14.27 -10.54 65.22
C TYR A 7 12.76 -10.17 65.11
N ASN A 8 12.02 -10.38 66.21
CA ASN A 8 10.57 -10.15 66.38
C ASN A 8 10.22 -8.82 67.10
N ALA A 9 8.91 -8.49 67.07
CA ALA A 9 8.09 -7.97 68.20
C ALA A 9 7.55 -6.51 68.20
N SER A 10 6.36 -6.34 67.61
CA SER A 10 5.14 -5.81 68.27
C SER A 10 5.14 -4.31 68.79
N PRO A 11 4.15 -3.82 69.58
CA PRO A 11 3.12 -2.93 68.99
C PRO A 11 2.79 -1.62 69.75
N ALA A 12 2.08 -0.67 69.11
CA ALA A 12 1.42 0.45 69.80
C ALA A 12 0.24 1.05 69.00
N LEU A 13 -0.73 1.66 69.69
CA LEU A 13 -1.77 2.54 69.13
C LEU A 13 -1.44 4.01 69.44
N LEU A 14 -1.90 4.97 68.62
CA LEU A 14 -2.88 6.00 69.05
C LEU A 14 -3.09 7.16 68.04
N SER A 15 -4.27 7.77 68.19
CA SER A 15 -4.64 9.15 67.83
C SER A 15 -4.94 9.53 66.36
N ASN A 16 -5.88 10.48 66.25
CA ASN A 16 -6.45 11.12 65.06
C ASN A 16 -6.71 12.58 65.47
N PRO A 17 -6.47 13.61 64.64
CA PRO A 17 -7.62 14.41 64.21
C PRO A 17 -7.55 15.07 62.81
N LYS A 18 -8.71 15.12 62.15
CA LYS A 18 -9.31 16.18 61.31
C LYS A 18 -8.45 17.40 60.86
N SER A 19 -8.49 17.70 59.56
CA SER A 19 -8.91 19.02 58.99
C SER A 19 -9.14 18.91 57.45
N GLU A 20 -10.35 19.16 56.97
CA GLU A 20 -10.82 20.39 56.25
C GLU A 20 -10.46 20.51 54.76
N PHE A 21 -11.50 20.68 53.92
CA PHE A 21 -11.41 21.00 52.48
C PHE A 21 -11.77 22.48 52.24
N ARG A 22 -11.02 23.18 51.37
CA ARG A 22 -11.16 24.63 51.16
C ARG A 22 -11.96 24.98 49.89
N ARG A 23 -12.65 26.13 49.89
CA ARG A 23 -13.54 26.64 48.83
C ARG A 23 -13.02 27.93 48.17
N SER A 24 -13.26 28.07 46.86
CA SER A 24 -13.35 29.31 46.06
C SER A 24 -13.98 28.93 44.70
N GLN A 25 -15.01 29.55 44.10
CA GLN A 25 -15.34 30.97 43.83
C GLN A 25 -14.28 31.71 43.00
N VAL A 26 -14.61 32.67 42.11
CA VAL A 26 -15.90 33.30 41.75
C VAL A 26 -16.42 32.76 40.37
N ASN A 27 -17.19 33.36 39.44
CA ASN A 27 -17.83 34.68 39.23
C ASN A 27 -19.17 34.52 38.42
N THR A 28 -19.92 35.61 38.15
CA THR A 28 -21.23 35.59 37.44
C THR A 28 -21.50 36.85 36.58
N ASN A 29 -22.26 36.72 35.48
CA ASN A 29 -23.20 37.70 34.85
C ASN A 29 -23.85 37.02 33.61
N ALA A 30 -25.17 36.96 33.37
CA ALA A 30 -26.21 38.01 33.22
C ALA A 30 -26.07 38.82 31.90
N LYS A 31 -27.09 38.97 31.02
CA LYS A 31 -28.56 38.77 31.11
C LYS A 31 -29.18 38.31 29.77
N SER A 32 -30.33 37.63 29.80
CA SER A 32 -31.62 38.11 29.23
C SER A 32 -32.73 37.04 29.38
N ASP A 33 -33.98 37.45 29.28
CA ASP A 33 -35.21 36.67 29.59
C ASP A 33 -36.32 37.17 28.64
N PRO A 34 -37.27 36.33 28.17
CA PRO A 34 -38.58 36.39 28.83
C PRO A 34 -39.37 35.05 28.92
N LYS A 35 -39.71 34.67 30.15
CA LYS A 35 -41.03 34.20 30.62
C LYS A 35 -41.91 33.37 29.65
N VAL A 36 -42.09 32.09 29.98
CA VAL A 36 -43.42 31.47 30.07
C VAL A 36 -43.51 30.69 31.38
N SER A 37 -44.64 30.75 32.09
CA SER A 37 -44.84 30.12 33.41
C SER A 37 -45.84 28.98 33.34
N PHE A 38 -45.50 27.82 33.93
CA PHE A 38 -46.47 26.80 34.32
C PHE A 38 -46.20 26.29 35.73
N THR A 39 -47.29 26.01 36.46
CA THR A 39 -47.29 25.66 37.89
C THR A 39 -47.36 24.15 38.10
N ASN A 40 -46.69 23.68 39.15
CA ASN A 40 -46.78 22.28 39.59
C ASN A 40 -48.20 21.92 40.02
N SER A 41 -48.74 20.84 39.45
CA SER A 41 -49.93 20.16 39.99
C SER A 41 -49.64 18.66 40.18
N ARG A 42 -49.99 18.12 41.36
CA ARG A 42 -49.74 16.71 41.71
C ARG A 42 -50.87 15.83 41.18
N GLY A 43 -50.65 15.21 40.02
CA GLY A 43 -51.54 14.18 39.50
C GLY A 43 -51.43 12.87 40.29
N SER A 44 -52.37 12.60 41.20
CA SER A 44 -52.52 11.29 41.84
C SER A 44 -53.51 10.43 41.04
N ILE A 45 -53.06 9.28 40.54
CA ILE A 45 -53.91 8.38 39.75
C ILE A 45 -54.90 7.69 40.69
N ARG A 46 -56.19 8.00 40.51
CA ARG A 46 -57.28 7.57 41.40
C ARG A 46 -57.98 6.37 40.78
N VAL A 47 -57.83 5.19 41.38
CA VAL A 47 -58.51 3.96 40.94
C VAL A 47 -60.03 4.18 40.96
N LYS A 48 -60.69 4.02 39.80
CA LYS A 48 -62.15 4.06 39.72
C LYS A 48 -62.73 2.73 40.24
N LYS A 49 -63.48 2.82 41.33
CA LYS A 49 -64.28 1.73 41.88
C LYS A 49 -65.61 1.70 41.13
N ASN A 50 -65.77 0.79 40.17
CA ASN A 50 -67.08 0.54 39.57
C ASN A 50 -67.94 -0.26 40.54
N GLU A 51 -69.13 0.24 40.82
CA GLU A 51 -70.15 -0.50 41.55
C GLU A 51 -70.86 -1.48 40.59
N THR A 52 -71.28 -2.62 41.09
CA THR A 52 -72.23 -3.49 40.39
C THR A 52 -73.16 -4.08 41.44
N LYS A 53 -74.47 -4.05 41.16
CA LYS A 53 -75.51 -4.23 42.19
C LYS A 53 -75.52 -5.63 42.77
N VAL A 54 -75.78 -5.71 44.08
CA VAL A 54 -76.33 -6.92 44.70
C VAL A 54 -77.72 -7.19 44.10
N LEU A 55 -77.93 -8.42 43.66
CA LEU A 55 -79.25 -9.03 43.57
C LEU A 55 -79.18 -10.34 44.34
N GLU A 56 -79.91 -10.42 45.44
CA GLU A 56 -80.14 -11.68 46.14
C GLU A 56 -81.14 -12.52 45.33
N ASN A 57 -80.72 -13.73 44.96
CA ASN A 57 -81.48 -14.98 45.03
C ASN A 57 -80.88 -15.99 44.04
N ASP A 58 -80.16 -16.99 44.57
CA ASP A 58 -80.53 -18.36 44.22
C ASP A 58 -80.20 -19.33 45.36
N LYS A 59 -81.05 -20.33 45.57
CA LYS A 59 -80.92 -21.35 46.62
C LYS A 59 -80.93 -22.75 46.01
N ASP A 60 -79.93 -23.05 45.19
CA ASP A 60 -79.73 -24.44 44.77
C ASP A 60 -78.26 -24.87 44.63
N SER A 61 -77.58 -25.04 45.77
CA SER A 61 -76.23 -25.60 45.87
C SER A 61 -76.21 -27.14 45.85
N LYS A 62 -76.99 -27.76 44.96
CA LYS A 62 -76.89 -29.21 44.67
C LYS A 62 -75.56 -29.52 43.98
N HIS A 63 -74.99 -30.68 44.33
CA HIS A 63 -73.70 -31.23 43.90
C HIS A 63 -73.10 -30.66 42.60
N ARG A 64 -72.07 -29.82 42.74
CA ARG A 64 -70.96 -29.82 41.78
C ARG A 64 -69.91 -30.83 42.27
N PRO A 65 -69.53 -31.85 41.50
CA PRO A 65 -68.36 -32.65 41.85
C PRO A 65 -67.12 -31.75 41.86
N LYS A 66 -66.23 -31.96 42.83
CA LYS A 66 -64.87 -31.43 42.76
C LYS A 66 -64.09 -32.30 41.78
N ASN A 67 -64.10 -31.95 40.50
CA ASN A 67 -63.19 -32.57 39.54
C ASN A 67 -61.77 -32.21 39.96
N TRP A 68 -60.98 -33.20 40.38
CA TRP A 68 -59.55 -33.02 40.67
C TRP A 68 -58.82 -32.93 39.33
N ILE A 69 -58.50 -31.71 38.91
CA ILE A 69 -57.81 -31.47 37.64
C ILE A 69 -56.31 -31.77 37.80
N TRP A 70 -55.96 -33.05 37.90
CA TRP A 70 -54.62 -33.56 37.56
C TRP A 70 -54.56 -33.79 36.04
N ASN A 71 -54.73 -32.73 35.25
CA ASN A 71 -54.58 -32.79 33.79
C ASN A 71 -53.10 -32.85 33.34
N GLN A 72 -52.17 -32.96 34.30
CA GLN A 72 -50.74 -32.90 34.09
C GLN A 72 -50.01 -33.83 35.07
N PHE A 73 -49.19 -34.74 34.54
CA PHE A 73 -48.11 -35.40 35.29
C PHE A 73 -46.75 -34.95 34.75
N PHE A 74 -45.70 -35.20 35.52
CA PHE A 74 -44.31 -34.88 35.18
C PHE A 74 -43.43 -36.12 35.37
N VAL A 75 -42.48 -36.33 34.48
CA VAL A 75 -41.53 -37.45 34.51
C VAL A 75 -40.18 -36.96 33.99
N LEU A 76 -39.09 -37.19 34.73
CA LEU A 76 -37.73 -36.86 34.26
C LEU A 76 -37.34 -37.75 33.08
N GLU A 77 -36.65 -37.20 32.10
CA GLU A 77 -35.91 -38.00 31.11
C GLU A 77 -34.64 -38.63 31.69
N GLU A 78 -33.94 -39.44 30.87
CA GLU A 78 -32.61 -40.01 31.18
C GLU A 78 -32.49 -40.61 32.60
N HIS A 79 -33.59 -41.19 33.11
CA HIS A 79 -33.77 -41.42 34.55
C HIS A 79 -32.79 -42.44 35.14
N ILE A 80 -31.87 -41.92 35.98
CA ILE A 80 -30.84 -42.69 36.68
C ILE A 80 -31.46 -43.44 37.88
N GLY A 81 -32.21 -44.50 37.62
CA GLY A 81 -32.85 -45.33 38.64
C GLY A 81 -33.48 -46.62 38.09
N PRO A 82 -34.17 -47.41 38.93
CA PRO A 82 -34.78 -48.66 38.49
C PRO A 82 -35.97 -48.43 37.55
N GLU A 83 -35.98 -49.13 36.41
CA GLU A 83 -37.15 -49.22 35.53
C GLU A 83 -38.19 -50.23 36.07
N PRO A 84 -39.50 -50.04 35.82
CA PRO A 84 -40.11 -48.90 35.13
C PRO A 84 -40.23 -47.67 36.05
N GLN A 85 -39.98 -46.48 35.52
CA GLN A 85 -39.97 -45.23 36.27
C GLN A 85 -41.39 -44.79 36.64
N TYR A 86 -41.68 -44.57 37.92
CA TYR A 86 -43.00 -44.09 38.36
C TYR A 86 -43.26 -42.64 37.92
N VAL A 87 -44.45 -42.38 37.36
CA VAL A 87 -44.88 -41.08 36.80
C VAL A 87 -45.94 -40.40 37.68
N GLY A 88 -46.82 -41.18 38.30
CA GLY A 88 -47.96 -40.66 39.05
C GLY A 88 -49.05 -41.70 39.25
N LYS A 89 -50.17 -41.28 39.82
CA LYS A 89 -51.30 -42.15 40.16
C LYS A 89 -52.61 -41.53 39.74
N LEU A 90 -53.44 -42.31 39.06
CA LEU A 90 -54.85 -42.01 38.85
C LEU A 90 -55.69 -42.70 39.94
N HIS A 91 -56.77 -42.05 40.34
CA HIS A 91 -57.69 -42.57 41.36
C HIS A 91 -59.12 -42.13 41.06
N SER A 92 -60.03 -43.08 41.00
CA SER A 92 -61.46 -42.86 40.81
C SER A 92 -62.14 -42.55 42.14
N ASN A 93 -63.09 -41.63 42.14
CA ASN A 93 -63.93 -41.35 43.32
C ASN A 93 -64.83 -42.54 43.73
N SER A 94 -65.00 -43.52 42.84
CA SER A 94 -65.76 -44.74 43.06
C SER A 94 -64.90 -45.91 43.57
N ASP A 95 -63.56 -45.74 43.59
CA ASP A 95 -62.62 -46.74 44.10
C ASP A 95 -62.56 -46.74 45.62
N LYS A 96 -62.96 -47.86 46.23
CA LYS A 96 -63.00 -48.08 47.68
C LYS A 96 -61.77 -48.83 48.19
N ALA A 97 -60.74 -49.03 47.35
CA ALA A 97 -59.60 -49.91 47.58
C ALA A 97 -60.00 -51.38 47.84
N ASP A 98 -61.17 -51.80 47.33
CA ASP A 98 -61.68 -53.19 47.38
C ASP A 98 -61.37 -54.00 46.11
N GLY A 99 -60.66 -53.39 45.14
CA GLY A 99 -60.32 -54.02 43.86
C GLY A 99 -61.51 -54.14 42.87
N SER A 100 -62.63 -53.46 43.14
CA SER A 100 -63.79 -53.40 42.25
C SER A 100 -63.57 -52.52 41.01
N VAL A 101 -62.65 -51.57 41.07
CA VAL A 101 -62.28 -50.67 39.95
C VAL A 101 -61.14 -51.28 39.13
N ARG A 102 -61.19 -51.03 37.82
CA ARG A 102 -60.13 -51.32 36.86
C ARG A 102 -59.74 -50.03 36.15
N TYR A 103 -58.49 -49.62 36.30
CA TYR A 103 -57.92 -48.48 35.58
C TYR A 103 -57.41 -48.93 34.20
N ILE A 104 -57.72 -48.17 33.15
CA ILE A 104 -57.25 -48.45 31.79
C ILE A 104 -56.77 -47.16 31.13
N LEU A 105 -55.63 -47.23 30.46
CA LEU A 105 -54.94 -46.14 29.77
C LEU A 105 -55.06 -46.27 28.25
N SER A 106 -55.30 -45.16 27.57
CA SER A 106 -55.43 -44.97 26.11
C SER A 106 -54.67 -43.71 25.67
N GLY A 107 -54.58 -43.46 24.36
CA GLY A 107 -53.87 -42.30 23.80
C GLY A 107 -52.41 -42.59 23.45
N GLU A 108 -51.58 -41.55 23.40
CA GLU A 108 -50.21 -41.64 22.85
C GLU A 108 -49.26 -42.42 23.76
N GLY A 109 -48.65 -43.48 23.23
CA GLY A 109 -47.67 -44.29 23.97
C GLY A 109 -48.27 -45.18 25.07
N ALA A 110 -49.59 -45.22 25.21
CA ALA A 110 -50.26 -46.15 26.12
C ALA A 110 -49.87 -47.62 25.80
N GLY A 111 -49.61 -48.41 26.85
CA GLY A 111 -49.23 -49.83 26.74
C GLY A 111 -47.86 -50.12 26.10
N SER A 112 -47.06 -49.09 25.79
CA SER A 112 -45.80 -49.24 25.02
C SER A 112 -44.65 -48.34 25.50
N ILE A 113 -44.99 -47.12 25.91
CA ILE A 113 -44.14 -46.15 26.61
C ILE A 113 -44.66 -45.98 28.05
N PHE A 114 -45.98 -45.77 28.23
CA PHE A 114 -46.61 -45.65 29.53
C PHE A 114 -47.51 -46.85 29.82
N ILE A 115 -47.30 -47.47 30.98
CA ILE A 115 -48.12 -48.55 31.53
C ILE A 115 -48.84 -48.07 32.79
N ILE A 116 -50.00 -48.66 33.08
CA ILE A 116 -50.74 -48.41 34.32
C ILE A 116 -50.99 -49.74 35.03
N ASP A 117 -50.82 -49.78 36.34
CA ASP A 117 -51.34 -50.88 37.14
C ASP A 117 -52.87 -50.80 37.16
N GLU A 118 -53.53 -51.79 36.56
CA GLU A 118 -54.99 -51.80 36.42
C GLU A 118 -55.74 -51.83 37.76
N THR A 119 -55.07 -52.18 38.86
CA THR A 119 -55.67 -52.30 40.21
C THR A 119 -55.33 -51.14 41.13
N THR A 120 -54.13 -50.59 41.05
CA THR A 120 -53.72 -49.47 41.91
C THR A 120 -53.84 -48.11 41.24
N GLY A 121 -53.90 -48.06 39.90
CA GLY A 121 -53.91 -46.81 39.13
C GLY A 121 -52.54 -46.13 39.00
N ASP A 122 -51.45 -46.79 39.40
CA ASP A 122 -50.08 -46.25 39.33
C ASP A 122 -49.52 -46.32 37.89
N ILE A 123 -49.20 -45.16 37.33
CA ILE A 123 -48.61 -45.00 36.00
C ILE A 123 -47.09 -45.05 36.09
N HIS A 124 -46.47 -45.83 35.20
CA HIS A 124 -45.02 -45.90 35.05
C HIS A 124 -44.62 -45.74 33.58
N ALA A 125 -43.46 -45.12 33.33
CA ALA A 125 -42.77 -45.16 32.04
C ALA A 125 -41.98 -46.49 31.97
N ALA A 126 -42.27 -47.28 30.94
CA ALA A 126 -41.73 -48.62 30.73
C ALA A 126 -40.41 -48.66 29.94
N ARG A 127 -39.85 -47.47 29.64
CA ARG A 127 -38.59 -47.21 28.92
C ARG A 127 -38.09 -45.83 29.32
N SER A 128 -36.82 -45.54 29.05
CA SER A 128 -36.31 -44.15 29.03
C SER A 128 -37.14 -43.26 28.08
N LEU A 129 -37.16 -41.98 28.42
CA LEU A 129 -37.77 -40.89 27.66
C LEU A 129 -36.65 -39.92 27.25
N ASP A 130 -36.86 -39.20 26.14
CA ASP A 130 -36.00 -38.11 25.67
C ASP A 130 -36.92 -36.97 25.17
N ARG A 131 -36.68 -35.76 25.67
CA ARG A 131 -37.57 -34.58 25.59
C ARG A 131 -37.38 -33.85 24.26
N GLU A 132 -36.15 -33.81 23.75
CA GLU A 132 -35.74 -33.20 22.48
C GLU A 132 -36.50 -33.85 21.32
N ARG A 133 -36.70 -35.18 21.39
CA ARG A 133 -37.54 -35.94 20.47
C ARG A 133 -39.03 -35.80 20.75
N LYS A 134 -39.46 -35.83 22.02
CA LYS A 134 -40.88 -35.62 22.38
C LYS A 134 -41.09 -35.09 23.81
N PRO A 135 -41.37 -33.77 24.00
CA PRO A 135 -41.43 -33.15 25.33
C PRO A 135 -42.73 -33.42 26.10
N GLN A 136 -43.79 -33.90 25.44
CA GLN A 136 -45.05 -34.25 26.10
C GLN A 136 -45.85 -35.29 25.32
N TYR A 137 -46.71 -36.01 26.04
CA TYR A 137 -47.62 -37.04 25.51
C TYR A 137 -49.04 -36.75 25.99
N VAL A 138 -50.03 -36.89 25.10
CA VAL A 138 -51.45 -36.76 25.45
C VAL A 138 -52.06 -38.15 25.61
N LEU A 139 -52.63 -38.43 26.79
CA LEU A 139 -53.22 -39.72 27.12
C LEU A 139 -54.64 -39.54 27.67
N ASN A 140 -55.41 -40.60 27.55
CA ASN A 140 -56.79 -40.68 28.02
C ASN A 140 -56.89 -41.82 29.05
N ALA A 141 -57.62 -41.61 30.13
CA ALA A 141 -57.86 -42.64 31.13
C ALA A 141 -59.34 -42.87 31.37
N ARG A 142 -59.68 -44.13 31.65
CA ARG A 142 -61.01 -44.57 32.08
C ARG A 142 -60.92 -45.45 33.31
N ALA A 143 -61.83 -45.24 34.26
CA ALA A 143 -62.08 -46.13 35.37
C ALA A 143 -63.36 -46.92 35.08
N VAL A 144 -63.27 -48.25 35.06
CA VAL A 144 -64.40 -49.15 34.78
C VAL A 144 -64.61 -50.13 35.94
N GLU A 145 -65.84 -50.59 36.14
CA GLU A 145 -66.12 -51.66 37.09
C GLU A 145 -65.55 -52.99 36.58
N ARG A 146 -64.72 -53.65 37.39
CA ARG A 146 -63.91 -54.80 36.98
C ARG A 146 -64.71 -56.04 36.57
N GLN A 147 -65.96 -56.16 37.01
CA GLN A 147 -66.85 -57.29 36.70
C GLN A 147 -67.66 -57.07 35.42
N THR A 148 -68.09 -55.84 35.14
CA THR A 148 -69.02 -55.51 34.04
C THR A 148 -68.33 -54.76 32.88
N ASN A 149 -67.15 -54.18 33.13
CA ASN A 149 -66.49 -53.15 32.31
C ASN A 149 -67.36 -51.91 32.04
N HIS A 150 -68.40 -51.66 32.86
CA HIS A 150 -69.16 -50.42 32.80
C HIS A 150 -68.30 -49.22 33.25
N SER A 151 -68.36 -48.10 32.53
CA SER A 151 -67.60 -46.90 32.90
C SER A 151 -68.14 -46.30 34.19
N LEU A 152 -67.30 -46.17 35.21
CA LEU A 152 -67.67 -45.55 36.49
C LEU A 152 -67.61 -44.03 36.41
N GLU A 153 -66.67 -43.53 35.59
CA GLU A 153 -66.46 -42.12 35.31
C GLU A 153 -66.41 -41.87 33.79
N ALA A 154 -66.44 -40.60 33.38
CA ALA A 154 -66.16 -40.22 32.00
C ALA A 154 -64.67 -40.39 31.68
N GLU A 155 -64.34 -40.61 30.40
CA GLU A 155 -62.95 -40.63 29.95
C GLU A 155 -62.30 -39.26 30.16
N SER A 156 -61.13 -39.24 30.81
CA SER A 156 -60.40 -38.01 31.13
C SER A 156 -59.10 -37.94 30.35
N GLU A 157 -58.92 -36.85 29.59
CA GLU A 157 -57.65 -36.50 28.96
C GLU A 157 -56.68 -35.88 29.99
N PHE A 158 -55.40 -36.21 29.88
CA PHE A 158 -54.32 -35.62 30.66
C PHE A 158 -53.00 -35.66 29.87
N ILE A 159 -52.04 -34.83 30.28
CA ILE A 159 -50.76 -34.67 29.59
C ILE A 159 -49.62 -35.11 30.50
N ILE A 160 -48.82 -36.08 30.08
CA ILE A 160 -47.52 -36.36 30.70
C ILE A 160 -46.50 -35.44 30.05
N LYS A 161 -45.90 -34.53 30.81
CA LYS A 161 -44.73 -33.74 30.39
C LYS A 161 -43.45 -34.44 30.79
N VAL A 162 -42.52 -34.52 29.85
CA VAL A 162 -41.14 -34.86 30.15
C VAL A 162 -40.50 -33.63 30.81
N GLN A 163 -39.73 -33.86 31.88
CA GLN A 163 -38.96 -32.84 32.58
C GLN A 163 -37.51 -32.91 32.14
N ASP A 164 -37.04 -31.74 31.77
CA ASP A 164 -35.72 -31.42 31.26
C ASP A 164 -34.57 -31.85 32.19
N VAL A 165 -33.56 -32.49 31.60
CA VAL A 165 -32.26 -32.80 32.20
C VAL A 165 -31.19 -32.21 31.29
N ASN A 166 -30.18 -31.55 31.87
CA ASN A 166 -29.13 -30.86 31.11
C ASN A 166 -28.09 -31.86 30.57
N ASP A 167 -28.43 -32.61 29.51
CA ASP A 167 -27.59 -33.65 28.90
C ASP A 167 -26.96 -33.23 27.56
N ASN A 168 -27.55 -32.28 26.83
CA ASN A 168 -26.94 -31.71 25.64
C ASN A 168 -25.95 -30.59 26.00
N ALA A 169 -24.91 -30.44 25.17
CA ALA A 169 -23.94 -29.37 25.32
C ALA A 169 -24.13 -28.32 24.20
N PRO A 170 -23.87 -27.02 24.45
CA PRO A 170 -23.95 -25.99 23.43
C PRO A 170 -23.09 -26.30 22.20
N THR A 171 -23.69 -26.32 21.01
CA THR A 171 -23.02 -26.64 19.74
C THR A 171 -22.88 -25.42 18.83
N PHE A 172 -21.80 -25.34 18.06
CA PHE A 172 -21.60 -24.30 17.03
C PHE A 172 -21.69 -24.95 15.64
N PRO A 173 -22.85 -24.88 14.93
CA PRO A 173 -23.10 -25.69 13.74
C PRO A 173 -22.27 -25.30 12.50
N GLU A 174 -21.69 -24.09 12.47
CA GLU A 174 -20.98 -23.52 11.31
C GLU A 174 -19.48 -23.27 11.56
N GLY A 175 -18.91 -23.75 12.67
CA GLY A 175 -17.50 -23.55 13.02
C GLY A 175 -16.53 -24.50 12.28
N PRO A 176 -15.25 -24.11 12.09
CA PRO A 176 -14.61 -22.85 12.51
C PRO A 176 -14.89 -21.69 11.54
N PHE A 177 -14.89 -20.47 12.08
CA PHE A 177 -15.22 -19.25 11.33
C PHE A 177 -13.97 -18.46 10.93
N ASN A 178 -14.10 -17.62 9.89
CA ASN A 178 -13.10 -16.63 9.51
C ASN A 178 -13.74 -15.23 9.55
N ALA A 179 -13.01 -14.23 10.05
CA ALA A 179 -13.44 -12.85 10.14
C ALA A 179 -12.30 -11.88 9.81
N THR A 180 -12.63 -10.63 9.54
CA THR A 180 -11.68 -9.55 9.22
C THR A 180 -11.99 -8.31 10.05
N VAL A 181 -10.95 -7.65 10.58
CA VAL A 181 -11.08 -6.34 11.23
C VAL A 181 -9.89 -5.45 10.84
N PRO A 182 -10.06 -4.14 10.65
CA PRO A 182 -8.92 -3.25 10.48
C PRO A 182 -8.00 -3.30 11.70
N GLU A 183 -6.70 -3.28 11.47
CA GLU A 183 -5.76 -3.01 12.55
C GLU A 183 -5.96 -1.61 13.15
N ARG A 184 -5.36 -1.37 14.32
CA ARG A 184 -5.53 -0.16 15.13
C ARG A 184 -6.99 0.25 15.40
N SER A 185 -7.96 -0.64 15.15
CA SER A 185 -9.39 -0.41 15.39
C SER A 185 -9.68 0.02 16.83
N GLU A 186 -10.57 1.00 16.99
CA GLU A 186 -11.01 1.48 18.29
C GLU A 186 -11.58 0.34 19.16
N VAL A 187 -11.46 0.48 20.49
CA VAL A 187 -11.98 -0.50 21.45
C VAL A 187 -13.50 -0.58 21.36
N GLY A 188 -14.03 -1.80 21.22
CA GLY A 188 -15.46 -2.06 21.04
C GLY A 188 -15.91 -2.23 19.59
N THR A 189 -15.02 -2.06 18.60
CA THR A 189 -15.30 -2.37 17.18
C THR A 189 -15.75 -3.82 17.05
N SER A 190 -16.88 -4.04 16.36
CA SER A 190 -17.48 -5.36 16.15
C SER A 190 -16.71 -6.14 15.09
N VAL A 191 -16.32 -7.38 15.41
CA VAL A 191 -15.49 -8.24 14.54
C VAL A 191 -16.32 -9.34 13.89
N PHE A 192 -17.05 -10.09 14.70
CA PHE A 192 -17.89 -11.21 14.27
C PHE A 192 -18.96 -11.48 15.33
N GLN A 193 -20.01 -12.23 15.00
CA GLN A 193 -20.97 -12.72 15.99
C GLN A 193 -21.04 -14.25 15.87
N VAL A 194 -20.64 -14.96 16.92
CA VAL A 194 -20.88 -16.41 16.99
C VAL A 194 -22.25 -16.68 17.58
N SER A 195 -22.89 -17.76 17.11
CA SER A 195 -24.12 -18.30 17.69
C SER A 195 -23.90 -19.78 17.97
N ALA A 196 -24.15 -20.18 19.21
CA ALA A 196 -24.30 -21.57 19.58
C ALA A 196 -25.79 -21.92 19.74
N SER A 197 -26.12 -23.18 19.52
CA SER A 197 -27.43 -23.78 19.75
C SER A 197 -27.32 -24.86 20.80
N ASP A 198 -28.23 -24.82 21.77
CA ASP A 198 -28.44 -25.88 22.75
C ASP A 198 -29.80 -26.54 22.47
N ALA A 199 -29.97 -27.79 22.85
CA ALA A 199 -31.17 -28.57 22.56
C ALA A 199 -32.17 -28.56 23.72
N ASP A 200 -31.68 -28.45 24.96
CA ASP A 200 -32.44 -28.50 26.22
C ASP A 200 -33.53 -27.41 26.33
N ASP A 201 -34.32 -27.42 27.40
CA ASP A 201 -35.36 -26.43 27.67
C ASP A 201 -34.76 -25.12 28.22
N PRO A 202 -34.90 -23.97 27.53
CA PRO A 202 -34.40 -22.70 28.05
C PRO A 202 -35.25 -22.14 29.20
N THR A 203 -36.39 -22.77 29.54
CA THR A 203 -37.32 -22.33 30.59
C THR A 203 -37.26 -23.17 31.87
N TYR A 204 -36.75 -24.42 31.79
CA TYR A 204 -36.48 -25.28 32.93
C TYR A 204 -34.98 -25.24 33.25
N GLY A 205 -34.58 -25.31 34.52
CA GLY A 205 -33.17 -25.27 34.96
C GLY A 205 -32.37 -23.96 34.69
N ASN A 206 -32.74 -23.20 33.66
CA ASN A 206 -31.84 -22.44 32.78
C ASN A 206 -30.92 -23.33 31.92
N SER A 207 -31.29 -24.58 31.62
CA SER A 207 -30.40 -25.58 30.97
C SER A 207 -29.82 -25.04 29.66
N ALA A 208 -30.62 -24.91 28.60
CA ALA A 208 -30.21 -24.31 27.31
C ALA A 208 -29.86 -22.81 27.32
N LYS A 209 -29.66 -22.18 28.50
CA LYS A 209 -29.34 -20.75 28.60
C LYS A 209 -27.84 -20.50 28.48
N ILE A 210 -27.39 -20.34 27.24
CA ILE A 210 -25.99 -20.10 26.87
C ILE A 210 -25.47 -18.75 27.41
N VAL A 211 -24.25 -18.77 27.93
CA VAL A 211 -23.36 -17.62 28.16
C VAL A 211 -22.05 -17.82 27.40
N TYR A 212 -21.58 -16.77 26.72
CA TYR A 212 -20.35 -16.79 25.93
C TYR A 212 -19.14 -16.28 26.72
N SER A 213 -17.96 -16.88 26.50
CA SER A 213 -16.68 -16.39 27.03
C SER A 213 -15.50 -16.67 26.09
N VAL A 214 -14.41 -15.91 26.22
CA VAL A 214 -13.19 -16.07 25.40
C VAL A 214 -12.16 -16.92 26.15
N LEU A 215 -11.79 -18.07 25.59
CA LEU A 215 -10.72 -18.94 26.12
C LEU A 215 -9.34 -18.55 25.57
N GLN A 216 -9.29 -18.10 24.31
CA GLN A 216 -8.06 -17.65 23.63
C GLN A 216 -8.38 -16.42 22.77
N GLY A 217 -7.46 -15.46 22.68
CA GLY A 217 -7.65 -14.17 22.02
C GLY A 217 -7.58 -12.97 22.97
N GLN A 218 -7.51 -13.20 24.28
CA GLN A 218 -7.11 -12.17 25.25
C GLN A 218 -5.64 -11.77 25.06
N PRO A 219 -5.25 -10.50 25.29
CA PRO A 219 -6.08 -9.35 25.67
C PRO A 219 -6.70 -8.60 24.46
N PHE A 220 -6.58 -9.14 23.25
CA PHE A 220 -6.92 -8.45 22.00
C PHE A 220 -8.42 -8.36 21.72
N PHE A 221 -9.18 -9.40 22.09
CA PHE A 221 -10.62 -9.52 21.82
C PHE A 221 -11.43 -9.80 23.08
N SER A 222 -12.66 -9.29 23.11
CA SER A 222 -13.70 -9.65 24.09
C SER A 222 -14.91 -10.23 23.37
N VAL A 223 -15.80 -10.91 24.10
CA VAL A 223 -17.11 -11.35 23.58
C VAL A 223 -18.21 -10.82 24.50
N ASP A 224 -19.31 -10.35 23.94
CA ASP A 224 -20.51 -10.06 24.72
C ASP A 224 -21.14 -11.38 25.22
N PRO A 225 -21.32 -11.55 26.54
CA PRO A 225 -21.68 -12.84 27.12
C PRO A 225 -23.10 -13.30 26.81
N ASN A 226 -23.98 -12.42 26.32
CA ASN A 226 -25.39 -12.75 26.03
C ASN A 226 -25.66 -12.89 24.53
N THR A 227 -24.88 -12.20 23.69
CA THR A 227 -25.14 -12.09 22.24
C THR A 227 -24.08 -12.76 21.36
N GLY A 228 -22.93 -13.17 21.91
CA GLY A 228 -21.85 -13.81 21.15
C GLY A 228 -21.09 -12.85 20.22
N ILE A 229 -21.32 -11.54 20.32
CA ILE A 229 -20.63 -10.53 19.50
C ILE A 229 -19.20 -10.36 20.01
N ILE A 230 -18.23 -10.76 19.18
CA ILE A 230 -16.80 -10.55 19.39
C ILE A 230 -16.45 -9.11 19.05
N ARG A 231 -15.70 -8.45 19.93
CA ARG A 231 -15.25 -7.05 19.78
C ARG A 231 -13.75 -6.92 20.05
N THR A 232 -13.13 -5.89 19.49
CA THR A 232 -11.79 -5.45 19.89
C THR A 232 -11.80 -5.01 21.36
N ALA A 233 -10.81 -5.45 22.14
CA ALA A 233 -10.64 -5.08 23.55
C ALA A 233 -9.50 -4.07 23.78
N ILE A 234 -8.51 -4.04 22.87
CA ILE A 234 -7.42 -3.05 22.83
C ILE A 234 -7.17 -2.63 21.37
N SER A 235 -6.65 -1.42 21.16
CA SER A 235 -6.49 -0.78 19.84
C SER A 235 -5.04 -0.75 19.33
N ASN A 236 -4.15 -1.58 19.88
CA ASN A 236 -2.74 -1.72 19.45
C ASN A 236 -2.47 -3.04 18.71
N MET A 237 -3.52 -3.62 18.11
CA MET A 237 -3.35 -4.64 17.07
C MET A 237 -2.70 -3.99 15.84
N ASP A 238 -1.74 -4.71 15.26
CA ASP A 238 -0.69 -4.20 14.39
C ASP A 238 -0.32 -5.34 13.42
N ARG A 239 -0.57 -5.15 12.12
CA ARG A 239 -0.51 -6.19 11.08
C ARG A 239 0.92 -6.48 10.67
N GLU A 240 1.79 -5.48 10.64
CA GLU A 240 3.25 -5.64 10.41
C GLU A 240 3.86 -6.53 11.50
N SER A 241 3.35 -6.46 12.73
CA SER A 241 3.72 -7.35 13.82
C SER A 241 3.01 -8.71 13.78
N SER A 242 1.72 -8.78 13.44
CA SER A 242 0.94 -10.03 13.38
C SER A 242 -0.36 -9.91 12.57
N VAL A 243 -0.38 -10.55 11.39
CA VAL A 243 -1.50 -10.50 10.42
C VAL A 243 -2.77 -11.25 10.88
N GLN A 244 -2.68 -12.25 11.76
CA GLN A 244 -3.80 -13.12 12.15
C GLN A 244 -3.81 -13.47 13.63
N TYR A 245 -5.01 -13.56 14.21
CA TYR A 245 -5.28 -13.97 15.59
C TYR A 245 -6.34 -15.06 15.64
N ALA A 246 -6.11 -16.13 16.41
CA ALA A 246 -7.12 -17.14 16.69
C ALA A 246 -7.90 -16.80 17.97
N VAL A 247 -9.21 -16.59 17.84
CA VAL A 247 -10.12 -16.33 18.97
C VAL A 247 -10.95 -17.58 19.24
N VAL A 248 -10.70 -18.25 20.36
CA VAL A 248 -11.49 -19.42 20.79
C VAL A 248 -12.58 -18.93 21.74
N VAL A 249 -13.84 -19.10 21.33
CA VAL A 249 -15.02 -18.74 22.13
C VAL A 249 -15.67 -20.02 22.65
N GLN A 250 -15.93 -20.05 23.96
CA GLN A 250 -16.76 -21.06 24.61
C GLN A 250 -18.20 -20.56 24.69
N ALA A 251 -19.15 -21.43 24.35
CA ALA A 251 -20.55 -21.31 24.76
C ALA A 251 -20.78 -22.28 25.91
N LYS A 252 -21.33 -21.80 27.01
CA LYS A 252 -21.61 -22.60 28.21
C LYS A 252 -23.06 -22.44 28.65
N ASP A 253 -23.73 -23.56 28.87
CA ASP A 253 -25.13 -23.68 29.28
C ASP A 253 -25.36 -23.20 30.74
N MET A 254 -26.52 -23.49 31.34
CA MET A 254 -26.85 -23.20 32.75
C MET A 254 -26.59 -21.74 33.18
N ALA A 255 -26.70 -20.77 32.26
CA ALA A 255 -26.26 -19.38 32.44
C ALA A 255 -24.78 -19.21 32.89
N GLY A 256 -23.90 -20.12 32.46
CA GLY A 256 -22.49 -20.20 32.81
C GLY A 256 -22.16 -20.92 34.13
N SER A 257 -23.16 -21.45 34.84
CA SER A 257 -23.05 -21.96 36.22
C SER A 257 -22.09 -23.14 36.39
N VAL A 258 -21.54 -23.33 37.59
CA VAL A 258 -20.71 -24.50 37.91
C VAL A 258 -21.59 -25.76 37.89
N GLY A 259 -21.23 -26.74 37.07
CA GLY A 259 -22.04 -27.92 36.75
C GLY A 259 -22.37 -28.02 35.26
N GLY A 260 -22.54 -26.88 34.60
CA GLY A 260 -22.92 -26.78 33.19
C GLY A 260 -21.88 -27.25 32.17
N LEU A 261 -22.35 -27.83 31.06
CA LEU A 261 -21.61 -28.30 29.90
C LEU A 261 -21.24 -27.14 28.95
N SER A 262 -20.33 -27.39 28.01
CA SER A 262 -19.86 -26.36 27.10
C SER A 262 -19.33 -26.89 25.78
N GLY A 263 -19.65 -26.21 24.68
CA GLY A 263 -18.91 -26.31 23.43
C GLY A 263 -17.98 -25.12 23.21
N SER A 264 -17.10 -25.23 22.21
CA SER A 264 -16.20 -24.16 21.81
C SER A 264 -16.02 -24.12 20.30
N THR A 265 -15.85 -22.92 19.74
CA THR A 265 -15.49 -22.70 18.33
C THR A 265 -14.28 -21.78 18.22
N THR A 266 -13.60 -21.82 17.08
CA THR A 266 -12.50 -20.91 16.73
C THR A 266 -12.96 -19.94 15.65
N VAL A 267 -12.69 -18.66 15.86
CA VAL A 267 -12.80 -17.59 14.85
C VAL A 267 -11.39 -17.13 14.51
N ASN A 268 -10.95 -17.35 13.28
CA ASN A 268 -9.69 -16.83 12.77
C ASN A 268 -9.92 -15.38 12.32
N VAL A 269 -9.34 -14.42 13.04
CA VAL A 269 -9.45 -13.00 12.74
C VAL A 269 -8.20 -12.55 11.99
N ASN A 270 -8.35 -12.21 10.72
CA ASN A 270 -7.30 -11.54 9.95
C ASN A 270 -7.39 -10.03 10.18
N LEU A 271 -6.24 -9.38 10.37
CA LEU A 271 -6.15 -7.93 10.29
C LEU A 271 -6.19 -7.48 8.83
N THR A 272 -6.96 -6.44 8.54
CA THR A 272 -6.87 -5.72 7.26
C THR A 272 -6.04 -4.45 7.46
N ASP A 273 -5.11 -4.27 6.54
CA ASP A 273 -4.11 -3.20 6.48
C ASP A 273 -4.71 -1.78 6.56
N VAL A 274 -4.05 -0.87 7.26
CA VAL A 274 -4.35 0.58 7.25
C VAL A 274 -3.08 1.39 7.01
N ASN A 275 -3.20 2.53 6.33
CA ASN A 275 -2.05 3.36 5.94
C ASN A 275 -1.50 4.13 7.16
N ASP A 276 -0.51 3.55 7.84
CA ASP A 276 0.03 4.05 9.10
C ASP A 276 1.55 3.92 9.29
N ASN A 277 2.28 3.30 8.34
CA ASN A 277 3.74 3.28 8.33
C ASN A 277 4.36 4.22 7.27
N PRO A 278 4.45 5.54 7.53
CA PRO A 278 5.06 6.51 6.61
C PRO A 278 6.34 6.04 5.92
N PRO A 279 6.45 6.18 4.59
CA PRO A 279 7.56 5.67 3.78
C PRO A 279 8.88 6.34 4.16
N LYS A 280 9.98 5.57 4.21
CA LYS A 280 11.31 6.03 4.62
C LYS A 280 12.39 5.55 3.65
N PHE A 281 13.27 6.42 3.20
CA PHE A 281 14.48 6.03 2.47
C PHE A 281 15.50 5.39 3.41
N LEU A 282 16.10 4.27 2.98
CA LEU A 282 17.13 3.55 3.75
C LEU A 282 18.42 4.38 3.97
N GLN A 283 18.65 5.40 3.14
CA GLN A 283 19.81 6.31 3.21
C GLN A 283 19.36 7.75 2.94
N ARG A 284 19.99 8.72 3.62
CA ARG A 284 19.78 10.17 3.39
C ARG A 284 20.50 10.69 2.14
N SER A 285 21.47 9.93 1.64
CA SER A 285 22.29 10.23 0.48
C SER A 285 22.69 8.96 -0.23
N TYR A 286 22.20 8.77 -1.45
CA TYR A 286 22.64 7.71 -2.37
C TYR A 286 23.70 8.26 -3.34
N GLN A 287 24.48 7.37 -3.94
CA GLN A 287 25.44 7.72 -4.98
C GLN A 287 25.32 6.75 -6.17
N LEU A 288 25.30 7.29 -7.38
CA LEU A 288 25.31 6.54 -8.64
C LEU A 288 26.40 7.10 -9.56
N TYR A 289 26.83 6.29 -10.52
CA TYR A 289 27.84 6.63 -11.52
C TYR A 289 27.25 6.48 -12.92
N VAL A 290 27.57 7.41 -13.82
CA VAL A 290 27.16 7.35 -15.22
C VAL A 290 28.27 7.95 -16.11
N PRO A 291 28.74 7.25 -17.17
CA PRO A 291 29.65 7.84 -18.15
C PRO A 291 28.95 8.96 -18.91
N GLU A 292 29.65 10.00 -19.33
CA GLU A 292 28.99 11.16 -19.94
C GLU A 292 28.34 10.89 -21.31
N LEU A 293 28.99 10.07 -22.13
CA LEU A 293 28.47 9.56 -23.43
C LEU A 293 27.28 8.57 -23.26
N ALA A 294 26.64 8.56 -22.09
CA ALA A 294 25.38 7.87 -21.85
C ALA A 294 24.24 8.51 -22.68
N PRO A 295 23.55 7.75 -23.56
CA PRO A 295 22.49 8.30 -24.38
C PRO A 295 21.29 8.76 -23.54
N VAL A 296 20.61 9.80 -24.01
CA VAL A 296 19.33 10.27 -23.45
C VAL A 296 18.33 9.12 -23.39
N GLY A 297 17.58 9.03 -22.28
CA GLY A 297 16.70 7.92 -21.97
C GLY A 297 17.36 6.75 -21.24
N LYS A 298 18.70 6.68 -21.14
CA LYS A 298 19.38 5.65 -20.34
C LYS A 298 19.03 5.79 -18.86
N ALA A 299 18.64 4.67 -18.25
CA ALA A 299 18.47 4.57 -16.80
C ALA A 299 19.84 4.68 -16.11
N VAL A 300 19.97 5.64 -15.21
CA VAL A 300 21.16 5.90 -14.36
C VAL A 300 21.16 4.94 -13.15
N GLY A 301 19.97 4.58 -12.68
CA GLY A 301 19.79 3.61 -11.61
C GLY A 301 18.38 3.67 -11.02
N ARG A 302 18.20 3.00 -9.88
CA ARG A 302 16.92 2.94 -9.16
C ARG A 302 17.08 3.37 -7.71
N ILE A 303 16.01 3.92 -7.15
CA ILE A 303 15.92 4.34 -5.76
C ILE A 303 14.58 3.86 -5.19
N ARG A 304 14.51 3.60 -3.88
CA ARG A 304 13.23 3.27 -3.23
C ARG A 304 13.16 3.76 -1.79
N ALA A 305 11.99 4.23 -1.41
CA ALA A 305 11.60 4.27 -0.01
C ALA A 305 11.08 2.88 0.39
N SER A 306 11.22 2.53 1.66
CA SER A 306 10.55 1.40 2.27
C SER A 306 9.29 1.91 2.95
N ASP A 307 8.17 1.31 2.57
CA ASP A 307 6.85 1.49 3.15
C ASP A 307 6.39 0.10 3.60
N GLN A 308 5.82 -0.03 4.80
CA GLN A 308 5.58 -1.34 5.43
C GLN A 308 4.14 -1.85 5.22
N ASP A 309 3.23 -0.97 4.82
CA ASP A 309 1.82 -1.26 4.61
C ASP A 309 1.62 -2.09 3.31
N GLU A 310 0.38 -2.46 2.99
CA GLU A 310 0.04 -3.40 1.92
C GLU A 310 -0.83 -2.80 0.81
N GLY A 311 -0.62 -3.26 -0.42
CA GLY A 311 -1.39 -2.84 -1.59
C GLY A 311 -1.33 -1.32 -1.82
N GLN A 312 -2.50 -0.68 -1.83
CA GLN A 312 -2.65 0.76 -2.05
C GLN A 312 -2.08 1.62 -0.92
N ASN A 313 -2.08 1.09 0.31
CA ASN A 313 -1.59 1.81 1.49
C ASN A 313 -0.07 1.95 1.49
N ALA A 314 0.65 1.21 0.64
CA ALA A 314 2.09 1.37 0.40
C ALA A 314 2.42 1.61 -1.08
N GLU A 315 1.49 2.23 -1.83
CA GLU A 315 1.72 2.62 -3.22
C GLU A 315 2.47 3.96 -3.30
N MET A 316 3.64 3.92 -3.94
CA MET A 316 4.63 5.00 -3.90
C MET A 316 4.79 5.74 -5.22
N THR A 317 4.88 7.07 -5.14
CA THR A 317 5.25 7.96 -6.26
C THR A 317 6.56 8.66 -5.95
N TYR A 318 7.38 8.89 -6.98
CA TYR A 318 8.70 9.52 -6.84
C TYR A 318 8.83 10.77 -7.73
N ARG A 319 9.48 11.82 -7.23
CA ARG A 319 9.76 13.05 -7.98
C ARG A 319 11.09 13.70 -7.62
N ILE A 320 11.75 14.29 -8.62
CA ILE A 320 12.89 15.20 -8.41
C ILE A 320 12.31 16.58 -8.07
N THR A 321 12.74 17.16 -6.96
CA THR A 321 12.18 18.42 -6.41
C THR A 321 13.01 19.66 -6.72
N ASN A 322 14.29 19.52 -7.07
CA ASN A 322 15.14 20.64 -7.51
C ASN A 322 15.15 20.78 -9.04
N ALA A 323 14.88 22.01 -9.51
CA ALA A 323 14.68 22.30 -10.93
C ALA A 323 15.94 22.12 -11.80
N ASP A 324 17.14 22.36 -11.28
CA ASP A 324 18.38 22.21 -12.04
C ASP A 324 18.64 20.73 -12.42
N ALA A 325 18.31 19.80 -11.52
CA ALA A 325 18.39 18.38 -11.82
C ALA A 325 17.20 17.88 -12.65
N ALA A 326 15.98 18.38 -12.42
CA ALA A 326 14.80 18.02 -13.21
C ALA A 326 14.84 18.52 -14.68
N ALA A 327 15.79 19.39 -15.03
CA ALA A 327 16.10 19.73 -16.42
C ALA A 327 16.87 18.60 -17.14
N ILE A 328 17.85 18.00 -16.45
CA ILE A 328 18.85 17.07 -17.01
C ILE A 328 18.47 15.60 -16.80
N PHE A 329 17.75 15.31 -15.71
CA PHE A 329 17.28 13.98 -15.32
C PHE A 329 15.75 13.96 -15.23
N THR A 330 15.20 12.75 -15.34
CA THR A 330 13.80 12.45 -15.02
C THR A 330 13.75 11.28 -14.05
N ILE A 331 12.61 11.11 -13.36
CA ILE A 331 12.32 9.95 -12.53
C ILE A 331 10.91 9.44 -12.85
N THR A 332 10.75 8.12 -12.93
CA THR A 332 9.47 7.45 -13.17
C THR A 332 9.26 6.34 -12.15
N THR A 333 8.02 6.02 -11.80
CA THR A 333 7.71 4.91 -10.88
C THR A 333 7.57 3.60 -11.65
N ASP A 334 8.36 2.59 -11.27
CA ASP A 334 8.08 1.17 -11.50
C ASP A 334 7.08 0.71 -10.44
N ALA A 335 5.79 0.63 -10.82
CA ALA A 335 4.71 0.31 -9.89
C ALA A 335 4.78 -1.16 -9.40
N GLU A 336 5.28 -2.09 -10.22
CA GLU A 336 5.44 -3.51 -9.83
C GLU A 336 6.44 -3.67 -8.68
N ARG A 337 7.51 -2.86 -8.67
CA ARG A 337 8.60 -2.95 -7.69
C ARG A 337 8.57 -1.86 -6.63
N ARG A 338 7.69 -0.86 -6.79
CA ARG A 338 7.62 0.37 -5.99
C ARG A 338 8.93 1.17 -5.99
N GLU A 339 9.65 1.16 -7.12
CA GLU A 339 10.96 1.78 -7.29
C GLU A 339 10.89 3.02 -8.19
N GLY A 340 11.65 4.06 -7.88
CA GLY A 340 11.87 5.21 -8.76
C GLY A 340 13.05 4.95 -9.70
N ILE A 341 12.80 4.87 -11.01
CA ILE A 341 13.83 4.74 -12.05
C ILE A 341 14.31 6.14 -12.46
N VAL A 342 15.55 6.49 -12.14
CA VAL A 342 16.20 7.75 -12.55
C VAL A 342 16.82 7.56 -13.92
N SER A 343 16.51 8.44 -14.88
CA SER A 343 16.97 8.34 -16.27
C SER A 343 17.43 9.69 -16.82
N LEU A 344 18.32 9.66 -17.81
CA LEU A 344 18.80 10.88 -18.49
C LEU A 344 17.71 11.48 -19.39
N LYS A 345 17.62 12.81 -19.36
CA LYS A 345 16.73 13.65 -20.18
C LYS A 345 17.51 14.60 -21.11
N GLN A 346 18.78 14.86 -20.79
CA GLN A 346 19.75 15.58 -21.61
C GLN A 346 21.09 14.80 -21.59
N PRO A 347 21.96 14.97 -22.61
CA PRO A 347 23.33 14.46 -22.54
C PRO A 347 24.09 15.10 -21.38
N LEU A 348 25.13 14.41 -20.91
CA LEU A 348 26.05 14.92 -19.91
C LEU A 348 27.33 15.45 -20.58
N ASN A 349 28.14 16.15 -19.79
CA ASN A 349 29.50 16.55 -20.14
C ASN A 349 30.26 16.80 -18.82
N TYR A 350 31.40 16.16 -18.66
CA TYR A 350 32.11 16.00 -17.40
C TYR A 350 32.91 17.26 -17.05
N GLU A 351 33.62 17.86 -18.00
CA GLU A 351 34.44 19.08 -17.87
C GLU A 351 33.59 20.20 -17.28
N LYS A 352 32.34 20.29 -17.75
CA LYS A 352 31.35 21.28 -17.32
C LYS A 352 30.70 20.94 -15.99
N ARG A 353 30.36 19.68 -15.69
CA ARG A 353 29.72 19.29 -14.42
C ARG A 353 29.91 17.81 -14.02
N LYS A 354 31.08 17.51 -13.45
CA LYS A 354 31.45 16.20 -12.86
C LYS A 354 30.44 15.61 -11.83
N VAL A 355 29.59 16.42 -11.19
CA VAL A 355 28.59 15.93 -10.20
C VAL A 355 27.25 16.69 -10.27
N HIS A 356 26.15 15.92 -10.27
CA HIS A 356 24.79 16.41 -10.09
C HIS A 356 24.20 15.91 -8.76
N THR A 357 23.41 16.76 -8.10
CA THR A 357 22.68 16.40 -6.88
C THR A 357 21.18 16.48 -7.15
N LEU A 358 20.48 15.38 -6.96
CA LEU A 358 19.04 15.24 -7.12
C LEU A 358 18.41 15.16 -5.72
N ASN A 359 17.46 16.06 -5.42
CA ASN A 359 16.62 15.97 -4.22
C ASN A 359 15.37 15.18 -4.58
N ILE A 360 15.33 13.90 -4.21
CA ILE A 360 14.25 12.98 -4.55
C ILE A 360 13.28 12.90 -3.38
N GLU A 361 12.02 13.24 -3.62
CA GLU A 361 10.92 12.98 -2.70
C GLU A 361 10.19 11.70 -3.15
N GLY A 362 9.92 10.81 -2.19
CA GLY A 362 9.03 9.67 -2.36
C GLY A 362 7.79 9.90 -1.52
N SER A 363 6.60 9.87 -2.13
CA SER A 363 5.31 10.10 -1.48
C SER A 363 4.35 8.94 -1.67
N ASN A 364 3.69 8.54 -0.58
CA ASN A 364 2.58 7.60 -0.59
C ASN A 364 1.36 8.25 -1.28
N THR A 365 0.57 7.48 -2.03
CA THR A 365 -0.56 8.00 -2.83
C THR A 365 -1.91 8.00 -2.11
N HIS A 366 -2.08 7.22 -1.03
CA HIS A 366 -3.37 7.03 -0.36
C HIS A 366 -3.36 7.35 1.16
N PRO A 367 -2.74 8.46 1.62
CA PRO A 367 -2.51 8.73 3.04
C PRO A 367 -3.81 8.89 3.85
N ASP A 368 -3.93 8.17 4.96
CA ASP A 368 -5.07 8.27 5.86
C ASP A 368 -4.93 9.46 6.84
N ALA A 369 -5.95 10.32 6.86
CA ALA A 369 -6.02 11.47 7.76
C ALA A 369 -5.96 11.08 9.26
N ARG A 370 -6.45 9.88 9.63
CA ARG A 370 -6.40 9.35 11.01
C ARG A 370 -4.97 9.17 11.50
N PHE A 371 -4.10 8.67 10.63
CA PHE A 371 -2.72 8.31 10.95
C PHE A 371 -1.69 9.40 10.58
N SER A 372 -2.16 10.54 10.04
CA SER A 372 -1.36 11.77 9.75
C SER A 372 -0.47 12.28 10.89
N HIS A 373 -0.70 11.83 12.13
CA HIS A 373 0.10 12.15 13.31
C HIS A 373 1.37 11.28 13.47
N LEU A 374 1.46 10.14 12.78
CA LEU A 374 2.62 9.22 12.84
C LEU A 374 3.80 9.71 11.97
N GLY A 375 3.52 10.55 10.97
CA GLY A 375 4.54 11.24 10.20
C GLY A 375 4.00 11.87 8.92
N PRO A 376 4.83 12.63 8.18
CA PRO A 376 4.54 12.93 6.79
C PRO A 376 4.54 11.62 5.99
N PHE A 377 3.48 11.32 5.25
CA PHE A 377 3.40 10.14 4.36
C PHE A 377 4.23 10.32 3.06
N LYS A 378 5.44 10.84 3.25
CA LYS A 378 6.46 11.13 2.25
C LYS A 378 7.80 11.37 2.96
N ASP A 379 8.89 10.97 2.32
CA ASP A 379 10.25 11.23 2.77
C ASP A 379 11.09 11.83 1.64
N SER A 380 12.27 12.34 1.95
CA SER A 380 13.16 12.98 0.98
C SER A 380 14.63 12.61 1.21
N THR A 381 15.29 12.24 0.12
CA THR A 381 16.69 11.84 0.11
C THR A 381 17.46 12.58 -0.97
N THR A 382 18.78 12.66 -0.81
CA THR A 382 19.66 13.15 -1.86
C THR A 382 20.21 12.00 -2.69
N LEU A 383 20.38 12.20 -3.99
CA LEU A 383 21.10 11.30 -4.89
C LEU A 383 22.21 12.09 -5.59
N ARG A 384 23.45 11.70 -5.34
CA ARG A 384 24.63 12.24 -6.04
C ARG A 384 24.89 11.38 -7.28
N VAL A 385 24.64 11.93 -8.46
CA VAL A 385 25.05 11.32 -9.72
C VAL A 385 26.44 11.86 -10.04
N ILE A 386 27.44 10.98 -10.02
CA ILE A 386 28.79 11.27 -10.48
C ILE A 386 28.85 10.98 -11.98
N VAL A 387 29.29 11.97 -12.74
CA VAL A 387 29.64 11.81 -14.16
C VAL A 387 31.06 11.26 -14.21
N GLY A 388 31.35 10.32 -15.11
CA GLY A 388 32.71 9.85 -15.37
C GLY A 388 33.23 10.33 -16.71
N ASP A 389 34.51 10.73 -16.73
CA ASP A 389 35.36 10.95 -17.93
C ASP A 389 35.10 9.84 -18.96
N VAL A 390 34.99 10.19 -20.24
CA VAL A 390 35.10 9.24 -21.36
C VAL A 390 35.83 9.85 -22.58
N ASP A 391 37.15 10.03 -22.46
CA ASP A 391 38.16 9.99 -23.53
C ASP A 391 37.65 10.44 -24.91
N GLU A 392 37.60 11.76 -25.10
CA GLU A 392 37.18 12.43 -26.33
C GLU A 392 38.39 12.71 -27.27
N PRO A 393 38.20 13.11 -28.54
CA PRO A 393 39.31 13.46 -29.44
C PRO A 393 39.73 14.95 -29.34
N PRO A 394 41.02 15.30 -29.50
CA PRO A 394 41.51 16.67 -29.24
C PRO A 394 40.85 17.77 -30.06
N VAL A 395 40.28 18.81 -29.43
CA VAL A 395 39.48 19.84 -30.13
C VAL A 395 40.35 21.00 -30.63
N PHE A 396 40.25 21.33 -31.93
CA PHE A 396 40.92 22.49 -32.51
C PHE A 396 40.35 23.83 -32.00
N SER A 397 41.21 24.84 -31.86
CA SER A 397 40.84 26.17 -31.34
C SER A 397 39.98 27.01 -32.31
N MET A 398 39.79 26.56 -33.55
CA MET A 398 38.97 27.18 -34.59
C MET A 398 38.34 26.10 -35.46
N ASP A 399 37.11 26.32 -35.94
CA ASP A 399 36.41 25.40 -36.86
C ASP A 399 37.07 25.31 -38.26
N TYR A 400 37.85 26.33 -38.63
CA TYR A 400 38.66 26.40 -39.84
C TYR A 400 39.78 27.43 -39.65
N TYR A 401 40.86 27.32 -40.43
CA TYR A 401 41.92 28.33 -40.47
C TYR A 401 42.09 28.89 -41.89
N ILE A 402 42.29 30.21 -41.98
CA ILE A 402 42.78 30.88 -43.19
C ILE A 402 44.16 31.43 -42.87
N MET A 403 45.13 31.17 -43.75
CA MET A 403 46.52 31.63 -43.62
C MET A 403 47.01 32.15 -44.97
N ASP A 404 48.04 32.97 -44.96
CA ASP A 404 48.64 33.56 -46.15
C ASP A 404 50.18 33.39 -46.16
N THR A 405 50.75 33.25 -47.35
CA THR A 405 52.21 33.21 -47.54
C THR A 405 52.57 33.69 -48.94
N TYR A 406 53.74 34.29 -49.10
CA TYR A 406 54.19 34.75 -50.43
C TYR A 406 54.69 33.58 -51.28
N GLU A 407 54.46 33.64 -52.59
CA GLU A 407 55.20 32.78 -53.52
C GLU A 407 56.70 33.09 -53.51
N ASN A 408 57.49 32.24 -54.15
CA ASN A 408 58.96 32.30 -54.08
C ASN A 408 59.56 32.21 -52.64
N SER A 409 58.74 32.03 -51.60
CA SER A 409 59.18 31.80 -50.22
C SER A 409 60.07 30.57 -50.10
N ALA A 410 61.15 30.69 -49.31
CA ALA A 410 62.10 29.61 -49.09
C ALA A 410 61.42 28.38 -48.45
N VAL A 411 61.92 27.18 -48.78
CA VAL A 411 61.48 25.93 -48.15
C VAL A 411 61.70 25.99 -46.63
N GLY A 412 60.69 25.61 -45.86
CA GLY A 412 60.68 25.72 -44.40
C GLY A 412 60.14 27.06 -43.87
N THR A 413 59.68 27.97 -44.73
CA THR A 413 59.00 29.21 -44.32
C THR A 413 57.72 28.86 -43.57
N GLN A 414 57.54 29.46 -42.39
CA GLN A 414 56.35 29.28 -41.57
C GLN A 414 55.17 30.04 -42.18
N VAL A 415 54.08 29.30 -42.46
CA VAL A 415 52.81 29.83 -42.98
C VAL A 415 51.89 30.23 -41.82
N GLY A 416 51.87 29.42 -40.76
CA GLY A 416 51.05 29.69 -39.59
C GLY A 416 51.12 28.58 -38.56
N ILE A 417 50.16 28.57 -37.63
CA ILE A 417 50.05 27.58 -36.56
C ILE A 417 48.58 27.21 -36.37
N VAL A 418 48.29 25.92 -36.31
CA VAL A 418 47.04 25.40 -35.74
C VAL A 418 47.27 24.98 -34.29
N THR A 419 46.22 24.99 -33.48
CA THR A 419 46.28 24.52 -32.10
C THR A 419 45.04 23.70 -31.80
N ALA A 420 45.23 22.56 -31.15
CA ALA A 420 44.19 21.78 -30.51
C ALA A 420 44.50 21.67 -29.01
N VAL A 421 43.44 21.49 -28.23
CA VAL A 421 43.48 21.20 -26.80
C VAL A 421 42.55 20.01 -26.56
N ASP A 422 43.00 19.07 -25.74
CA ASP A 422 42.16 17.95 -25.35
C ASP A 422 41.18 18.40 -24.25
N PRO A 423 39.90 18.01 -24.31
CA PRO A 423 38.94 18.34 -23.24
C PRO A 423 39.15 17.49 -21.98
N ASP A 424 39.67 16.26 -22.09
CA ASP A 424 39.82 15.35 -20.96
C ASP A 424 40.83 15.87 -19.92
N SER A 425 40.79 15.29 -18.72
CA SER A 425 41.72 15.67 -17.64
C SER A 425 43.11 15.02 -17.72
N THR A 426 43.46 14.46 -18.89
CA THR A 426 44.74 13.83 -19.24
C THR A 426 45.81 14.87 -19.59
N ASN A 427 47.08 14.56 -19.29
CA ASN A 427 48.23 15.38 -19.74
C ASN A 427 48.91 14.75 -20.96
N SER A 428 48.12 14.22 -21.88
CA SER A 428 48.62 13.59 -23.11
C SER A 428 49.27 14.63 -24.01
N ALA A 429 50.20 14.18 -24.86
CA ALA A 429 50.76 15.04 -25.88
C ALA A 429 49.91 14.93 -27.16
N ILE A 430 49.39 16.06 -27.66
CA ILE A 430 48.68 16.10 -28.94
C ILE A 430 49.72 16.08 -30.07
N ARG A 431 49.50 15.23 -31.08
CA ARG A 431 50.26 15.21 -32.33
C ARG A 431 49.42 15.70 -33.51
N TYR A 432 50.08 16.47 -34.37
CA TYR A 432 49.50 17.08 -35.56
C TYR A 432 50.02 16.40 -36.83
N PHE A 433 49.13 16.15 -37.79
CA PHE A 433 49.42 15.55 -39.09
C PHE A 433 48.66 16.30 -40.19
N ILE A 434 49.14 16.25 -41.44
CA ILE A 434 48.35 16.68 -42.61
C ILE A 434 47.74 15.43 -43.22
N GLU A 435 46.45 15.48 -43.56
CA GLU A 435 45.77 14.39 -44.26
C GLU A 435 46.37 14.24 -45.67
N ASN A 436 46.89 13.05 -45.97
CA ASN A 436 47.64 12.81 -47.21
C ASN A 436 46.76 12.17 -48.28
N GLU A 437 46.13 13.00 -49.12
CA GLU A 437 45.53 12.53 -50.37
C GLU A 437 46.64 11.97 -51.30
N GLU A 438 46.57 10.68 -51.63
CA GLU A 438 47.65 9.91 -52.27
C GLU A 438 48.11 10.44 -53.65
N GLU A 439 47.35 11.34 -54.28
CA GLU A 439 47.63 11.93 -55.59
C GLU A 439 48.15 13.38 -55.56
N ARG A 440 48.27 14.03 -54.38
CA ARG A 440 48.67 15.45 -54.30
C ARG A 440 50.15 15.66 -53.96
N PRO A 441 50.82 16.68 -54.55
CA PRO A 441 52.12 17.13 -54.06
C PRO A 441 52.00 17.67 -52.64
N LEU A 442 52.90 17.25 -51.75
CA LEU A 442 52.98 17.75 -50.39
C LEU A 442 53.62 19.16 -50.36
N TYR A 443 52.86 20.17 -50.76
CA TYR A 443 53.28 21.58 -50.74
C TYR A 443 53.66 22.08 -49.33
N PHE A 444 53.12 21.44 -48.28
CA PHE A 444 53.31 21.82 -46.88
C PHE A 444 53.72 20.64 -45.99
N ASN A 445 54.31 20.95 -44.85
CA ASN A 445 54.55 20.03 -43.74
C ASN A 445 54.08 20.68 -42.42
N ILE A 446 53.85 19.87 -41.39
CA ILE A 446 53.43 20.34 -40.07
C ILE A 446 54.40 19.85 -38.98
N GLY A 447 54.70 20.72 -38.03
CA GLY A 447 55.45 20.36 -36.83
C GLY A 447 54.62 19.44 -35.93
N VAL A 448 54.95 18.15 -35.91
CA VAL A 448 54.16 17.09 -35.24
C VAL A 448 53.80 17.42 -33.78
N ASN A 449 54.68 18.07 -33.03
CA ASN A 449 54.44 18.44 -31.63
C ASN A 449 54.10 19.93 -31.41
N SER A 450 53.89 20.72 -32.48
CA SER A 450 53.77 22.18 -32.38
C SER A 450 52.72 22.83 -33.28
N GLY A 451 52.05 22.09 -34.16
CA GLY A 451 51.00 22.61 -35.05
C GLY A 451 51.47 23.65 -36.09
N ILE A 452 52.77 23.92 -36.18
CA ILE A 452 53.35 24.94 -37.08
C ILE A 452 53.40 24.38 -38.50
N ILE A 453 52.67 25.02 -39.42
CA ILE A 453 52.66 24.68 -40.85
C ILE A 453 53.80 25.42 -41.55
N ARG A 454 54.56 24.71 -42.39
CA ARG A 454 55.66 25.25 -43.20
C ARG A 454 55.55 24.82 -44.65
N THR A 455 56.14 25.62 -45.55
CA THR A 455 56.36 25.22 -46.95
C THR A 455 57.32 24.01 -47.02
N SER A 456 56.98 23.02 -47.84
CA SER A 456 57.85 21.86 -48.16
C SER A 456 58.59 22.04 -49.49
N GLN A 457 58.03 22.85 -50.38
CA GLN A 457 58.62 23.28 -51.64
C GLN A 457 58.36 24.77 -51.86
N VAL A 458 59.02 25.38 -52.84
CA VAL A 458 58.70 26.75 -53.26
C VAL A 458 57.30 26.75 -53.89
N LEU A 459 56.50 27.77 -53.56
CA LEU A 459 55.16 27.95 -54.14
C LEU A 459 55.23 28.89 -55.34
N ASP A 460 54.38 28.63 -56.33
CA ASP A 460 54.12 29.41 -57.54
C ASP A 460 52.61 29.72 -57.55
N ARG A 461 52.24 31.00 -57.54
CA ARG A 461 50.84 31.44 -57.49
C ARG A 461 50.14 31.32 -58.84
N GLU A 462 50.89 31.49 -59.92
CA GLU A 462 50.40 31.38 -61.29
C GLU A 462 50.06 29.92 -61.66
N GLU A 463 50.72 28.96 -61.03
CA GLU A 463 50.26 27.56 -60.93
C GLU A 463 49.07 27.43 -59.95
N THR A 464 49.26 27.75 -58.66
CA THR A 464 48.24 27.51 -57.61
C THR A 464 48.15 28.65 -56.59
N ALA A 465 47.22 29.58 -56.80
CA ALA A 465 46.99 30.71 -55.89
C ALA A 465 46.32 30.34 -54.53
N TRP A 466 45.76 29.13 -54.39
CA TRP A 466 45.05 28.68 -53.18
C TRP A 466 45.25 27.19 -52.95
N HIS A 467 45.72 26.82 -51.76
CA HIS A 467 45.80 25.43 -51.32
C HIS A 467 44.82 25.16 -50.17
N ASN A 468 44.05 24.08 -50.27
CA ASN A 468 43.23 23.57 -49.17
C ASN A 468 43.83 22.24 -48.69
N ILE A 469 44.09 22.14 -47.39
CA ILE A 469 44.58 20.93 -46.72
C ILE A 469 43.72 20.64 -45.50
N THR A 470 43.51 19.36 -45.17
CA THR A 470 42.99 18.98 -43.85
C THR A 470 44.15 18.77 -42.90
N VAL A 471 44.05 19.31 -41.69
CA VAL A 471 44.99 19.04 -40.61
C VAL A 471 44.30 18.19 -39.55
N MET A 472 44.97 17.14 -39.11
CA MET A 472 44.49 16.16 -38.15
C MET A 472 45.18 16.37 -36.80
N ALA A 473 44.46 16.22 -35.69
CA ALA A 473 45.03 16.17 -34.34
C ALA A 473 44.58 14.90 -33.63
N ALA A 474 45.53 14.23 -32.97
CA ALA A 474 45.31 12.99 -32.23
C ALA A 474 46.20 12.93 -30.98
N GLU A 475 45.78 12.19 -29.97
CA GLU A 475 46.59 11.91 -28.79
C GLU A 475 47.81 11.02 -29.08
N VAL A 476 48.84 11.07 -28.23
CA VAL A 476 49.93 10.09 -28.23
C VAL A 476 49.49 8.73 -27.68
N ASP A 477 48.72 8.73 -26.59
CA ASP A 477 48.33 7.51 -25.89
C ASP A 477 47.04 6.88 -26.47
N ASN A 478 46.14 7.68 -27.05
CA ASN A 478 45.02 7.21 -27.88
C ASN A 478 45.05 7.75 -29.35
N PRO A 479 45.95 7.26 -30.21
CA PRO A 479 46.05 7.70 -31.60
C PRO A 479 44.88 7.25 -32.50
N GLY A 480 43.86 6.56 -31.95
CA GLY A 480 42.62 6.23 -32.64
C GLY A 480 41.55 7.33 -32.56
N MET A 481 41.68 8.25 -31.60
CA MET A 481 40.80 9.41 -31.44
C MET A 481 41.39 10.60 -32.18
N VAL A 482 40.72 11.03 -33.26
CA VAL A 482 41.29 11.99 -34.22
C VAL A 482 40.25 13.04 -34.64
N THR A 483 40.58 14.32 -34.48
CA THR A 483 39.82 15.43 -35.07
C THR A 483 40.48 15.95 -36.35
N HIS A 484 39.70 16.69 -37.13
CA HIS A 484 40.08 17.21 -38.44
C HIS A 484 39.67 18.69 -38.53
N VAL A 485 40.55 19.55 -39.06
CA VAL A 485 40.24 20.96 -39.34
C VAL A 485 40.68 21.33 -40.76
N PRO A 486 39.83 22.01 -41.56
CA PRO A 486 40.24 22.54 -42.85
C PRO A 486 41.12 23.78 -42.69
N VAL A 487 42.22 23.82 -43.43
CA VAL A 487 43.13 24.97 -43.52
C VAL A 487 43.23 25.42 -44.98
N THR A 488 42.85 26.66 -45.23
CA THR A 488 42.99 27.33 -46.54
C THR A 488 44.20 28.26 -46.50
N ILE A 489 45.14 28.04 -47.41
CA ILE A 489 46.37 28.82 -47.55
C ILE A 489 46.29 29.62 -48.85
N GLN A 490 46.28 30.95 -48.75
CA GLN A 490 46.39 31.86 -49.88
C GLN A 490 47.85 32.08 -50.25
N VAL A 491 48.19 31.95 -51.54
CA VAL A 491 49.49 32.35 -52.06
C VAL A 491 49.42 33.81 -52.52
N LEU A 492 50.30 34.65 -51.96
CA LEU A 492 50.39 36.08 -52.24
C LEU A 492 51.39 36.38 -53.35
N ASP A 493 50.99 37.34 -54.18
CA ASP A 493 51.68 37.84 -55.39
C ASP A 493 53.09 38.36 -55.08
N VAL A 494 54.09 37.86 -55.83
CA VAL A 494 55.42 38.45 -55.94
C VAL A 494 55.77 38.60 -57.42
N ASN A 495 55.63 39.83 -57.95
CA ASN A 495 55.98 40.21 -59.33
C ASN A 495 57.41 39.77 -59.74
N ASP A 496 57.53 38.56 -60.26
CA ASP A 496 58.73 37.94 -60.83
C ASP A 496 58.59 37.72 -62.35
N ASN A 497 57.35 37.51 -62.82
CA ASN A 497 56.94 37.44 -64.21
C ASN A 497 57.27 38.76 -64.96
N ILE A 498 58.08 38.67 -66.01
CA ILE A 498 58.47 39.82 -66.84
C ILE A 498 57.36 40.08 -67.89
N PRO A 499 56.80 41.30 -67.99
CA PRO A 499 55.71 41.62 -68.91
C PRO A 499 56.02 41.31 -70.38
N ALA A 500 55.50 40.18 -70.87
CA ALA A 500 55.72 39.73 -72.24
C ALA A 500 54.74 40.37 -73.23
N ILE A 501 55.28 40.92 -74.32
CA ILE A 501 54.51 41.38 -75.48
C ILE A 501 53.96 40.16 -76.23
N ALA A 502 52.64 39.95 -76.20
CA ALA A 502 52.00 38.91 -77.01
C ALA A 502 51.85 39.36 -78.47
N GLY A 503 52.95 39.25 -79.24
CA GLY A 503 53.00 39.57 -80.66
C GLY A 503 54.44 39.51 -81.20
N GLY A 504 54.90 38.32 -81.61
CA GLY A 504 56.27 38.12 -82.09
C GLY A 504 56.53 38.82 -83.43
N ASN A 505 57.61 39.62 -83.48
CA ASN A 505 58.15 40.32 -84.67
C ASN A 505 57.11 40.85 -85.68
N SER A 506 56.07 41.51 -85.18
CA SER A 506 55.08 42.22 -86.00
C SER A 506 55.71 43.46 -86.65
N ALA A 507 56.29 43.29 -87.84
CA ALA A 507 56.78 44.41 -88.65
C ALA A 507 55.60 45.31 -89.06
N VAL A 508 55.52 46.51 -88.47
CA VAL A 508 54.52 47.51 -88.81
C VAL A 508 54.88 48.14 -90.16
N ILE A 509 54.21 47.69 -91.22
CA ILE A 509 54.41 48.23 -92.58
C ILE A 509 53.75 49.60 -92.67
N VAL A 510 54.57 50.64 -92.84
CA VAL A 510 54.12 52.02 -93.14
C VAL A 510 54.23 52.23 -94.64
N CYS A 511 53.10 52.52 -95.30
CA CYS A 511 53.07 52.73 -96.75
C CYS A 511 53.61 54.11 -97.13
N GLU A 512 54.34 54.18 -98.24
CA GLU A 512 54.85 55.45 -98.79
C GLU A 512 53.68 56.40 -99.12
N GLY A 513 53.71 57.62 -98.56
CA GLY A 513 52.64 58.62 -98.69
C GLY A 513 51.77 58.83 -97.45
N THR A 514 52.02 58.16 -96.33
CA THR A 514 51.37 58.47 -95.03
C THR A 514 51.61 59.92 -94.58
N LYS A 515 50.59 60.53 -93.98
CA LYS A 515 50.66 61.93 -93.49
C LYS A 515 51.15 62.01 -92.04
N TYR A 516 51.75 63.15 -91.69
CA TYR A 516 52.15 63.46 -90.32
C TYR A 516 50.96 63.32 -89.35
N GLY A 517 51.14 62.56 -88.27
CA GLY A 517 50.07 62.22 -87.30
C GLY A 517 49.18 61.02 -87.66
N GLN A 518 49.47 60.27 -88.73
CA GLN A 518 48.70 59.08 -89.11
C GLN A 518 49.09 57.85 -88.26
N VAL A 519 48.21 57.46 -87.33
CA VAL A 519 48.46 56.37 -86.37
C VAL A 519 48.57 55.00 -87.05
N SER A 520 49.65 54.29 -86.76
CA SER A 520 49.84 52.87 -87.11
C SER A 520 49.75 52.01 -85.84
N PHE A 521 48.91 50.98 -85.84
CA PHE A 521 48.58 50.21 -84.63
C PHE A 521 49.44 48.95 -84.47
N LEU A 522 50.13 48.85 -83.34
CA LEU A 522 50.59 47.58 -82.77
C LEU A 522 49.74 47.27 -81.53
N MET A 523 48.85 46.29 -81.60
CA MET A 523 48.07 45.87 -80.43
C MET A 523 48.96 45.04 -79.48
N LEU A 524 49.61 45.73 -78.55
CA LEU A 524 50.34 45.14 -77.44
C LEU A 524 49.34 44.56 -76.42
N LYS A 525 49.07 43.26 -76.49
CA LYS A 525 48.40 42.54 -75.41
C LYS A 525 49.46 42.00 -74.46
N LEU A 526 49.49 42.48 -73.22
CA LEU A 526 50.25 41.84 -72.15
C LEU A 526 49.57 40.50 -71.79
N ARG A 527 50.35 39.44 -71.62
CA ARG A 527 49.83 38.10 -71.32
C ARG A 527 49.93 37.79 -69.82
N GLU A 528 48.95 38.27 -69.07
CA GLU A 528 48.79 37.94 -67.66
C GLU A 528 47.29 37.87 -67.30
N GLN A 529 46.91 37.06 -66.32
CA GLN A 529 45.50 36.81 -66.02
C GLN A 529 44.91 37.86 -65.08
N ARG A 530 43.93 38.61 -65.59
CA ARG A 530 42.98 39.44 -64.82
C ARG A 530 43.52 40.69 -64.11
N ASN A 531 44.47 41.42 -64.70
CA ASN A 531 44.46 42.90 -64.65
C ASN A 531 45.24 43.52 -65.82
N SER A 532 44.61 43.58 -66.99
CA SER A 532 45.25 44.09 -68.22
C SER A 532 45.42 45.61 -68.21
N LEU A 533 46.62 46.08 -67.83
CA LEU A 533 47.02 47.47 -68.00
C LEU A 533 47.20 47.81 -69.50
N LEU A 534 46.37 48.69 -70.04
CA LEU A 534 46.45 49.12 -71.45
C LEU A 534 47.55 50.19 -71.64
N VAL A 535 48.77 49.73 -71.88
CA VAL A 535 49.92 50.62 -72.15
C VAL A 535 49.94 51.04 -73.63
N PHE A 536 49.43 52.24 -73.91
CA PHE A 536 49.49 52.85 -75.23
C PHE A 536 50.88 53.42 -75.54
N GLY A 537 51.73 52.63 -76.21
CA GLY A 537 53.02 53.08 -76.74
C GLY A 537 52.83 53.97 -77.98
N TRP A 538 52.86 55.29 -77.81
CA TRP A 538 52.80 56.26 -78.92
C TRP A 538 54.18 56.45 -79.56
N MET A 539 54.43 55.79 -80.69
CA MET A 539 55.61 56.09 -81.52
C MET A 539 55.29 57.24 -82.48
N TRP A 540 55.77 58.44 -82.15
CA TRP A 540 55.76 59.59 -83.06
C TRP A 540 56.95 59.49 -84.03
N MET A 541 56.68 59.81 -85.30
CA MET A 541 57.66 60.06 -86.37
C MET A 541 57.38 61.44 -86.97
#